data_AF-A0A142FHQ8-F1
#
_entry.id   AF-A0A142FHQ8-F1
#
_cell.length_a   1.000
_cell.length_b   1.000
_cell.length_c   1.000
_cell.angle_alpha   90.00
_cell.angle_beta   90.00
_cell.angle_gamma   90.00
#
_symmetry.space_group_name_H-M   'P 1'
#
loop_
_entity.id
_entity.type
_entity.pdbx_description
1 polymer ?
#
loop_
_entity_poly.entity_id
_entity_poly.type
_entity_poly.pdbx_seq_one_letter_code
_entity_poly.pdbx_strand_id
1 'polypeptide(L)'
;GKVCEVDESNTPMCVCQDPSTCPPVEGDFEHICGTDNKTYESSCHFFATKCTLEGTKKGHKLHLDYIGSCKLIEPCLDSELTEFPLRMRDWLKNVLVTLYERDEDNNLLTEKQKLRVKKIYENEKRLQAGDHSLDLLAHDFEKNYNMYIFPVHWQFGQLDQHPVDGYLTHTELAPLRAPLIPMEHCTTRFF
;
A
#
# COMPACT_ATOMS: atom_id res chain seq x y z
N GLY A 1 -1.01 3.88 -17.10
CA GLY A 1 0.07 4.03 -18.09
C GLY A 1 -0.36 3.73 -19.53
N LYS A 2 -1.64 3.42 -19.78
CA LYS A 2 -2.22 3.36 -21.13
C LYS A 2 -3.27 4.46 -21.27
N VAL A 3 -3.50 4.91 -22.49
CA VAL A 3 -4.54 5.89 -22.87
C VAL A 3 -5.39 5.31 -24.00
N CYS A 4 -6.60 5.83 -24.16
CA CYS A 4 -7.50 5.44 -25.24
C CYS A 4 -7.20 6.28 -26.48
N GLU A 5 -6.86 5.63 -27.59
CA GLU A 5 -6.72 6.22 -28.91
C GLU A 5 -7.62 5.46 -29.89
N VAL A 6 -8.04 6.10 -30.98
CA VAL A 6 -8.83 5.44 -32.02
C VAL A 6 -7.92 4.92 -33.15
N ASP A 7 -8.21 3.72 -33.66
CA ASP A 7 -7.52 3.18 -34.82
C ASP A 7 -8.08 3.74 -36.15
N GLU A 8 -7.52 3.28 -37.27
CA GLU A 8 -7.97 3.67 -38.62
C GLU A 8 -9.44 3.32 -38.91
N SER A 9 -10.02 2.37 -38.17
CA SER A 9 -11.42 1.96 -38.25
C SER A 9 -12.34 2.70 -37.28
N ASN A 10 -11.82 3.72 -36.57
CA ASN A 10 -12.52 4.47 -35.53
C ASN A 10 -12.91 3.59 -34.32
N THR A 11 -12.16 2.52 -34.07
CA THR A 11 -12.33 1.62 -32.92
C THR A 11 -11.39 2.04 -31.79
N PRO A 12 -11.86 2.14 -30.53
CA PRO A 12 -11.01 2.52 -29.41
C PRO A 12 -10.00 1.41 -29.06
N MET A 13 -8.75 1.80 -28.84
CA MET A 13 -7.63 0.94 -28.47
C MET A 13 -6.84 1.54 -27.31
N CYS A 14 -6.34 0.67 -26.42
CA CYS A 14 -5.46 1.09 -25.33
C CYS A 14 -4.00 1.06 -25.78
N VAL A 15 -3.39 2.22 -25.97
CA VAL A 15 -1.96 2.35 -26.31
C VAL A 15 -1.18 2.89 -25.11
N CYS A 16 0.14 2.67 -25.08
CA CYS A 16 0.96 3.23 -24.01
C CYS A 16 0.95 4.76 -24.04
N GLN A 17 0.80 5.37 -22.86
CA GLN A 17 0.85 6.82 -22.71
C GLN A 17 2.28 7.32 -23.01
N ASP A 18 2.38 8.45 -23.69
CA ASP A 18 3.64 9.18 -23.83
C ASP A 18 3.99 9.87 -22.50
N PRO A 19 5.14 9.59 -21.87
CA PRO A 19 5.54 10.24 -20.63
C PRO A 19 5.53 11.78 -20.70
N SER A 20 5.77 12.40 -21.85
CA SER A 20 5.76 13.86 -22.02
C SER A 20 4.36 14.49 -21.90
N THR A 21 3.31 13.68 -21.97
CA THR A 21 1.91 14.12 -21.80
C THR A 21 1.44 14.04 -20.35
N CYS A 22 2.27 13.51 -19.44
CA CYS A 22 1.95 13.50 -18.02
C CYS A 22 1.95 14.94 -17.45
N PRO A 23 1.07 15.24 -16.49
CA PRO A 23 1.09 16.54 -15.82
C PRO A 23 2.46 16.82 -15.18
N PRO A 24 2.90 18.09 -15.18
CA PRO A 24 4.11 18.48 -14.46
C PRO A 24 3.88 18.30 -12.96
N VAL A 25 4.95 17.94 -12.26
CA VAL A 25 4.93 17.75 -10.80
C VAL A 25 4.93 19.10 -10.09
N GLU A 26 4.11 19.24 -9.04
CA GLU A 26 4.06 20.47 -8.24
C GLU A 26 5.04 20.41 -7.05
N GLY A 27 5.51 19.22 -6.64
CA GLY A 27 6.53 19.07 -5.61
C GLY A 27 7.13 17.67 -5.48
N ASP A 28 8.20 17.57 -4.68
CA ASP A 28 8.99 16.34 -4.50
C ASP A 28 8.20 15.14 -3.93
N PHE A 29 7.03 15.38 -3.33
CA PHE A 29 6.16 14.33 -2.80
C PHE A 29 5.42 13.55 -3.89
N GLU A 30 5.35 14.09 -5.11
CA GLU A 30 4.75 13.41 -6.27
C GLU A 30 5.70 12.46 -6.99
N HIS A 31 7.01 12.65 -6.76
CA HIS A 31 8.03 11.72 -7.26
C HIS A 31 7.77 10.32 -6.75
N ILE A 32 8.30 9.32 -7.44
CA ILE A 32 8.29 7.94 -6.98
C ILE A 32 9.64 7.27 -7.21
N CYS A 33 9.91 6.21 -6.46
CA CYS A 33 11.09 5.38 -6.66
C CYS A 33 10.69 4.04 -7.30
N GLY A 34 11.39 3.63 -8.36
CA GLY A 34 11.27 2.31 -8.96
C GLY A 34 12.17 1.27 -8.28
N THR A 35 11.88 -0.02 -8.46
CA THR A 35 12.72 -1.13 -7.97
C THR A 35 14.10 -1.19 -8.63
N ASP A 36 14.34 -0.40 -9.67
CA ASP A 36 15.65 -0.15 -10.28
C ASP A 36 16.42 1.01 -9.61
N ASN A 37 15.94 1.49 -8.45
CA ASN A 37 16.49 2.61 -7.69
C ASN A 37 16.58 3.91 -8.52
N LYS A 38 15.65 4.08 -9.46
CA LYS A 38 15.51 5.30 -10.26
C LYS A 38 14.31 6.10 -9.75
N THR A 39 14.55 7.40 -9.51
CA THR A 39 13.46 8.36 -9.26
C THR A 39 12.76 8.70 -10.56
N TYR A 40 11.44 8.61 -10.57
CA TYR A 40 10.58 9.07 -11.66
C TYR A 40 9.80 10.30 -11.19
N GLU A 41 9.52 11.21 -12.12
CA GLU A 41 8.81 12.46 -11.83
C GLU A 41 7.44 12.20 -11.21
N SER A 42 6.65 11.27 -11.72
CA SER A 42 5.41 10.88 -11.04
C SER A 42 5.00 9.46 -11.35
N SER A 43 3.97 8.99 -10.65
CA SER A 43 3.28 7.74 -10.97
C SER A 43 2.89 7.66 -12.45
N CYS A 44 2.46 8.77 -13.05
CA CYS A 44 2.14 8.82 -14.48
C CYS A 44 3.36 8.48 -15.34
N HIS A 45 4.48 9.18 -15.13
CA HIS A 45 5.72 8.98 -15.88
C HIS A 45 6.27 7.56 -15.73
N PHE A 46 6.20 7.00 -14.52
CA PHE A 46 6.62 5.63 -14.26
C PHE A 46 5.75 4.62 -15.00
N PHE A 47 4.42 4.69 -14.88
CA PHE A 47 3.54 3.73 -15.52
C PHE A 47 3.51 3.87 -17.04
N ALA A 48 3.71 5.08 -17.58
CA ALA A 48 3.95 5.31 -19.00
C ALA A 48 5.24 4.60 -19.46
N THR A 49 6.34 4.80 -18.72
CA THR A 49 7.62 4.12 -18.99
C THR A 49 7.50 2.59 -18.90
N LYS A 50 6.90 2.06 -17.82
CA LYS A 50 6.70 0.63 -17.62
C LYS A 50 5.83 0.01 -18.72
N CYS A 51 4.83 0.74 -19.23
CA CYS A 51 3.98 0.27 -20.32
C CYS A 51 4.79 -0.08 -21.59
N THR A 52 5.75 0.77 -21.98
CA THR A 52 6.60 0.50 -23.15
C THR A 52 7.48 -0.75 -23.01
N LEU A 53 7.62 -1.27 -21.78
CA LEU A 53 8.40 -2.45 -21.45
C LEU A 53 7.52 -3.71 -21.26
N GLU A 54 6.22 -3.63 -21.51
CA GLU A 54 5.29 -4.77 -21.40
C GLU A 54 5.76 -5.95 -22.27
N GLY A 55 5.68 -7.17 -21.73
CA GLY A 55 6.19 -8.38 -22.39
C GLY A 55 7.71 -8.58 -22.32
N THR A 56 8.48 -7.61 -21.81
CA THR A 56 9.94 -7.74 -21.64
C THR A 56 10.32 -8.21 -20.23
N LYS A 57 11.45 -8.92 -20.09
CA LYS A 57 12.00 -9.28 -18.77
C LYS A 57 12.25 -8.06 -17.87
N LYS A 58 12.60 -6.92 -18.46
CA LYS A 58 12.82 -5.67 -17.72
C LYS A 58 11.50 -5.11 -17.18
N GLY A 59 10.46 -5.04 -18.01
CA GLY A 59 9.13 -4.56 -17.60
C GLY A 59 8.48 -5.44 -16.53
N HIS A 60 8.70 -6.75 -16.59
CA HIS A 60 8.26 -7.69 -15.55
C HIS A 60 8.94 -7.48 -14.19
N LYS A 61 10.17 -6.97 -14.16
CA LYS A 61 10.92 -6.71 -12.91
C LYS A 61 10.77 -5.28 -12.39
N LEU A 62 10.39 -4.35 -13.27
CA LEU A 62 10.25 -2.94 -12.93
C LEU A 62 8.95 -2.72 -12.17
N HIS A 63 9.02 -2.41 -10.88
CA HIS A 63 7.86 -2.11 -10.04
C HIS A 63 8.02 -0.76 -9.36
N LEU A 64 6.89 -0.19 -8.93
CA LEU A 64 6.93 0.95 -8.03
C LEU A 64 7.41 0.40 -6.68
N ASP A 65 8.48 0.98 -6.14
CA ASP A 65 9.04 0.58 -4.86
C ASP A 65 8.37 1.34 -3.71
N TYR A 66 8.38 2.66 -3.77
CA TYR A 66 7.67 3.54 -2.83
C TYR A 66 7.40 4.91 -3.45
N ILE A 67 6.48 5.65 -2.82
CA ILE A 67 6.15 7.03 -3.16
C ILE A 67 7.21 7.96 -2.54
N GLY A 68 7.62 8.97 -3.28
CA GLY A 68 8.74 9.86 -2.99
C GLY A 68 9.98 9.56 -3.83
N SER A 69 10.94 10.49 -3.83
CA SER A 69 12.23 10.29 -4.49
C SER A 69 13.02 9.13 -3.88
N CYS A 70 13.85 8.46 -4.67
CA CYS A 70 14.68 7.38 -4.15
C CYS A 70 15.59 7.86 -3.01
N LYS A 71 15.53 7.15 -1.88
CA LYS A 71 16.30 7.35 -0.64
C LYS A 71 17.13 6.10 -0.34
N LEU A 72 18.11 6.27 0.55
CA LEU A 72 18.80 5.14 1.16
C LEU A 72 17.79 4.39 2.04
N ILE A 73 17.66 3.08 1.81
CA ILE A 73 16.86 2.18 2.64
C ILE A 73 17.83 1.36 3.50
N GLU A 74 17.70 1.48 4.82
CA GLU A 74 18.50 0.70 5.74
C GLU A 74 18.17 -0.81 5.61
N PRO A 75 19.15 -1.70 5.78
CA PRO A 75 18.89 -3.12 5.75
C PRO A 75 18.01 -3.52 6.92
N CYS A 76 16.92 -4.23 6.65
CA CYS A 76 16.08 -4.82 7.70
C CYS A 76 16.85 -5.90 8.46
N LEU A 77 17.06 -5.70 9.76
CA LEU A 77 17.75 -6.65 10.63
C LEU A 77 16.86 -7.87 10.94
N ASP A 78 17.46 -8.99 11.31
CA ASP A 78 16.72 -10.22 11.65
C ASP A 78 15.79 -10.05 12.86
N SER A 79 16.20 -9.22 13.82
CA SER A 79 15.37 -8.83 14.96
C SER A 79 14.15 -8.05 14.50
N GLU A 80 14.33 -7.04 13.66
CA GLU A 80 13.24 -6.19 13.15
C GLU A 80 12.27 -7.01 12.30
N LEU A 81 12.76 -7.93 11.47
CA LEU A 81 11.94 -8.82 10.67
C LEU A 81 11.01 -9.69 11.53
N THR A 82 11.49 -10.11 12.70
CA THR A 82 10.71 -10.92 13.66
C THR A 82 9.63 -10.06 14.35
N GLU A 83 9.90 -8.78 14.58
CA GLU A 83 8.98 -7.81 15.21
C GLU A 83 7.92 -7.26 14.24
N PHE A 84 8.29 -7.08 12.98
CA PHE A 84 7.49 -6.47 11.93
C PHE A 84 6.02 -6.94 11.88
N PRO A 85 5.70 -8.25 11.84
CA PRO A 85 4.31 -8.69 11.74
C PRO A 85 3.45 -8.32 12.97
N LEU A 86 4.04 -8.23 14.17
CA LEU A 86 3.32 -7.80 15.37
C LEU A 86 2.97 -6.32 15.28
N ARG A 87 3.95 -5.49 14.91
CA ARG A 87 3.80 -4.03 14.79
C ARG A 87 2.86 -3.64 13.65
N MET A 88 3.04 -4.25 12.47
CA MET A 88 2.19 -4.02 11.31
C MET A 88 0.73 -4.36 11.62
N ARG A 89 0.47 -5.52 12.26
CA ARG A 89 -0.90 -5.94 12.58
C ARG A 89 -1.59 -5.00 13.57
N ASP A 90 -0.89 -4.55 14.61
CA ASP A 90 -1.44 -3.55 15.53
C ASP A 90 -1.71 -2.21 14.83
N TRP A 91 -0.76 -1.77 13.99
CA TRP A 91 -0.91 -0.59 13.15
C TRP A 91 -2.16 -0.66 12.26
N LEU A 92 -2.40 -1.78 11.57
CA LEU A 92 -3.60 -1.96 10.73
C LEU A 92 -4.90 -1.83 11.51
N LYS A 93 -4.98 -2.44 12.70
CA LYS A 93 -6.14 -2.31 13.59
C LYS A 93 -6.36 -0.84 13.95
N ASN A 94 -5.31 -0.13 14.35
CA ASN A 94 -5.42 1.26 14.79
C ASN A 94 -5.77 2.22 13.66
N VAL A 95 -5.17 2.07 12.46
CA VAL A 95 -5.55 2.82 11.25
C VAL A 95 -7.04 2.67 10.98
N LEU A 96 -7.55 1.44 11.02
CA LEU A 96 -8.95 1.18 10.72
C LEU A 96 -9.89 1.78 11.78
N VAL A 97 -9.51 1.73 13.06
CA VAL A 97 -10.24 2.41 14.14
C VAL A 97 -10.25 3.93 13.94
N THR A 98 -9.12 4.54 13.62
CA THR A 98 -9.05 5.98 13.36
C THR A 98 -9.85 6.39 12.11
N LEU A 99 -9.88 5.56 11.07
CA LEU A 99 -10.74 5.78 9.90
C LEU A 99 -12.22 5.75 10.29
N TYR A 100 -12.62 4.84 11.17
CA TYR A 100 -13.99 4.77 11.69
C TYR A 100 -14.37 6.00 12.52
N GLU A 101 -13.48 6.50 13.36
CA GLU A 101 -13.71 7.71 14.16
C GLU A 101 -13.84 8.98 13.31
N ARG A 102 -13.11 9.04 12.19
CA ARG A 102 -13.08 10.19 11.28
C ARG A 102 -14.14 10.15 10.18
N ASP A 103 -14.83 9.03 10.02
CA ASP A 103 -15.77 8.87 8.92
C ASP A 103 -17.04 9.69 9.16
N GLU A 104 -17.32 10.59 8.21
CA GLU A 104 -18.54 11.36 8.13
C GLU A 104 -19.31 10.92 6.87
N ASP A 105 -20.56 10.50 7.04
CA ASP A 105 -21.46 10.09 5.94
C ASP A 105 -20.92 8.98 5.01
N ASN A 106 -20.09 8.06 5.51
CA ASN A 106 -19.51 6.90 4.79
C ASN A 106 -18.50 7.28 3.70
N ASN A 107 -17.79 8.39 3.88
CA ASN A 107 -16.78 8.85 2.94
C ASN A 107 -15.47 8.02 2.96
N LEU A 108 -15.19 7.27 4.03
CA LEU A 108 -13.97 6.47 4.19
C LEU A 108 -14.26 4.97 4.27
N LEU A 109 -15.37 4.59 4.91
CA LEU A 109 -15.79 3.22 5.15
C LEU A 109 -17.24 3.03 4.72
N THR A 110 -17.49 1.96 3.96
CA THR A 110 -18.86 1.52 3.65
C THR A 110 -19.61 1.12 4.92
N GLU A 111 -20.95 1.16 4.87
CA GLU A 111 -21.84 0.71 5.97
C GLU A 111 -21.47 -0.66 6.56
N LYS A 112 -21.18 -1.63 5.69
CA LYS A 112 -20.79 -2.98 6.12
C LYS A 112 -19.42 -3.00 6.81
N GLN A 113 -18.47 -2.20 6.33
CA GLN A 113 -17.15 -2.07 6.95
C GLN A 113 -17.29 -1.37 8.30
N LYS A 114 -18.03 -0.26 8.39
CA LYS A 114 -18.32 0.44 9.65
C LYS A 114 -18.88 -0.47 10.72
N LEU A 115 -19.87 -1.32 10.38
CA LEU A 115 -20.45 -2.26 11.35
C LEU A 115 -19.40 -3.25 11.90
N ARG A 116 -18.42 -3.64 11.09
CA ARG A 116 -17.33 -4.52 11.54
C ARG A 116 -16.34 -3.77 12.42
N VAL A 117 -15.94 -2.54 12.04
CA VAL A 117 -15.01 -1.72 12.84
C VAL A 117 -15.64 -1.26 14.15
N LYS A 118 -16.93 -0.92 14.15
CA LYS A 118 -17.69 -0.56 15.36
C LYS A 118 -17.54 -1.60 16.48
N LYS A 119 -17.63 -2.89 16.12
CA LYS A 119 -17.43 -4.01 17.08
C LYS A 119 -16.02 -4.07 17.66
N ILE A 120 -15.02 -3.60 16.92
CA ILE A 120 -13.64 -3.49 17.40
C ILE A 120 -13.53 -2.24 18.29
N TYR A 121 -14.05 -1.11 17.82
CA TYR A 121 -13.98 0.19 18.49
C TYR A 121 -14.58 0.18 19.89
N GLU A 122 -15.81 -0.32 20.02
CA GLU A 122 -16.60 -0.36 21.27
C GLU A 122 -16.15 -1.46 22.25
N ASN A 123 -15.18 -2.30 21.87
CA ASN A 123 -14.76 -3.41 22.72
C ASN A 123 -13.83 -2.93 23.84
N GLU A 124 -14.26 -3.10 25.10
CA GLU A 124 -13.47 -2.71 26.28
C GLU A 124 -12.12 -3.44 26.39
N LYS A 125 -11.98 -4.63 25.78
CA LYS A 125 -10.73 -5.39 25.76
C LYS A 125 -9.77 -4.96 24.65
N ARG A 126 -10.17 -4.01 23.79
CA ARG A 126 -9.31 -3.49 22.71
C ARG A 126 -8.09 -2.81 23.33
N LEU A 127 -6.90 -3.29 22.97
CA LEU A 127 -5.66 -2.57 23.23
C LEU A 127 -5.66 -1.24 22.45
N GLN A 128 -5.59 -0.13 23.19
CA GLN A 128 -5.55 1.23 22.63
C GLN A 128 -4.25 1.48 21.86
N ALA A 129 -4.25 2.46 20.96
CA ALA A 129 -3.05 2.86 20.24
C ALA A 129 -1.98 3.38 21.20
N GLY A 130 -0.73 3.00 20.98
CA GLY A 130 0.41 3.39 21.81
C GLY A 130 1.68 2.62 21.43
N ASP A 131 2.80 3.01 22.04
CA ASP A 131 4.04 2.24 21.91
C ASP A 131 4.02 1.09 22.92
N HIS A 132 3.81 -0.12 22.40
CA HIS A 132 3.62 -1.34 23.21
C HIS A 132 4.83 -2.26 23.10
N SER A 133 5.12 -2.98 24.18
CA SER A 133 6.11 -4.06 24.14
C SER A 133 5.64 -5.21 23.25
N LEU A 134 6.61 -5.94 22.68
CA LEU A 134 6.33 -7.09 21.82
C LEU A 134 5.52 -8.17 22.54
N ASP A 135 5.83 -8.42 23.81
CA ASP A 135 5.11 -9.40 24.65
C ASP A 135 3.63 -9.03 24.79
N LEU A 136 3.34 -7.73 24.97
CA LEU A 136 1.97 -7.24 25.06
C LEU A 136 1.23 -7.38 23.73
N LEU A 137 1.87 -7.05 22.60
CA LEU A 137 1.29 -7.21 21.25
C LEU A 137 1.03 -8.68 20.90
N ALA A 138 1.93 -9.59 21.31
CA ALA A 138 1.78 -11.02 21.12
C ALA A 138 0.61 -11.55 21.95
N HIS A 139 0.58 -11.23 23.25
CA HIS A 139 -0.48 -11.65 24.16
C HIS A 139 -1.85 -11.09 23.73
N ASP A 140 -1.92 -9.81 23.31
CA ASP A 140 -3.16 -9.21 22.82
C ASP A 140 -3.68 -9.93 21.56
N PHE A 141 -2.81 -10.29 20.62
CA PHE A 141 -3.21 -11.05 19.44
C PHE A 141 -3.78 -12.43 19.80
N GLU A 142 -3.18 -13.14 20.75
CA GLU A 142 -3.69 -14.44 21.21
C GLU A 142 -5.08 -14.32 21.87
N LYS A 143 -5.28 -13.30 22.72
CA LYS A 143 -6.53 -13.11 23.45
C LYS A 143 -7.64 -12.49 22.62
N ASN A 144 -7.28 -11.62 21.68
CA ASN A 144 -8.19 -10.79 20.91
C ASN A 144 -8.08 -11.04 19.40
N TYR A 145 -7.68 -12.24 18.98
CA TYR A 145 -7.48 -12.65 17.59
C TYR A 145 -8.57 -12.16 16.61
N ASN A 146 -9.85 -12.28 17.01
CA ASN A 146 -10.98 -11.86 16.18
C ASN A 146 -10.99 -10.38 15.80
N MET A 147 -10.36 -9.51 16.61
CA MET A 147 -10.24 -8.07 16.31
C MET A 147 -9.26 -7.78 15.18
N TYR A 148 -8.39 -8.73 14.84
CA TYR A 148 -7.34 -8.57 13.84
C TYR A 148 -7.70 -9.16 12.47
N ILE A 149 -8.68 -10.06 12.42
CA ILE A 149 -9.12 -10.69 11.17
C ILE A 149 -9.56 -9.63 10.15
N PHE A 150 -10.48 -8.74 10.56
CA PHE A 150 -11.04 -7.76 9.63
C PHE A 150 -10.02 -6.71 9.15
N PRO A 151 -9.20 -6.09 10.03
CA PRO A 151 -8.13 -5.18 9.59
C PRO A 151 -7.19 -5.78 8.54
N VAL A 152 -6.75 -7.03 8.73
CA VAL A 152 -5.84 -7.70 7.77
C VAL A 152 -6.51 -7.90 6.42
N HIS A 153 -7.74 -8.43 6.40
CA HIS A 153 -8.49 -8.61 5.15
C HIS A 153 -8.85 -7.29 4.46
N TRP A 154 -9.19 -6.26 5.25
CA TRP A 154 -9.49 -4.93 4.73
C TRP A 154 -8.26 -4.35 4.03
N GLN A 155 -7.08 -4.43 4.67
CA GLN A 155 -5.85 -3.93 4.07
C GLN A 155 -5.52 -4.63 2.76
N PHE A 156 -5.65 -5.96 2.71
CA PHE A 156 -5.46 -6.71 1.46
C PHE A 156 -6.33 -6.13 0.34
N GLY A 157 -7.62 -5.93 0.60
CA GLY A 157 -8.54 -5.35 -0.39
C GLY A 157 -8.25 -3.89 -0.75
N GLN A 158 -7.57 -3.12 0.12
CA GLN A 158 -7.11 -1.77 -0.22
C GLN A 158 -5.91 -1.78 -1.17
N LEU A 159 -5.06 -2.80 -1.09
CA LEU A 159 -3.84 -2.90 -1.90
C LEU A 159 -4.09 -3.59 -3.25
N ASP A 160 -4.91 -4.64 -3.27
CA ASP A 160 -5.31 -5.42 -4.47
C ASP A 160 -6.23 -4.59 -5.36
N GLN A 161 -5.64 -3.80 -6.27
CA GLN A 161 -6.33 -2.80 -7.09
C GLN A 161 -5.79 -2.72 -8.52
N HIS A 162 -4.60 -3.26 -8.81
CA HIS A 162 -3.87 -3.01 -10.05
C HIS A 162 -3.31 -4.29 -10.70
N PRO A 163 -4.17 -5.23 -11.13
CA PRO A 163 -5.64 -5.22 -11.07
C PRO A 163 -6.18 -5.91 -9.81
N VAL A 164 -7.50 -5.87 -9.60
CA VAL A 164 -8.16 -6.67 -8.55
C VAL A 164 -8.17 -8.15 -8.97
N ASP A 165 -7.16 -8.90 -8.54
CA ASP A 165 -6.94 -10.29 -8.94
C ASP A 165 -6.68 -11.27 -7.78
N GLY A 166 -6.68 -10.78 -6.54
CA GLY A 166 -6.42 -11.59 -5.37
C GLY A 166 -4.94 -11.88 -5.13
N TYR A 167 -4.03 -11.14 -5.77
CA TYR A 167 -2.60 -11.13 -5.51
C TYR A 167 -2.12 -9.71 -5.20
N LEU A 168 -0.98 -9.60 -4.51
CA LEU A 168 -0.33 -8.31 -4.29
C LEU A 168 1.00 -8.29 -5.03
N THR A 169 1.10 -7.43 -6.04
CA THR A 169 2.36 -7.15 -6.72
C THR A 169 3.26 -6.27 -5.85
N HIS A 170 4.56 -6.23 -6.17
CA HIS A 170 5.49 -5.32 -5.50
C HIS A 170 5.03 -3.85 -5.59
N THR A 171 4.40 -3.46 -6.70
CA THR A 171 3.82 -2.12 -6.88
C THR A 171 2.69 -1.86 -5.88
N GLU A 172 1.82 -2.83 -5.66
CA GLU A 172 0.67 -2.71 -4.74
C GLU A 172 1.07 -2.71 -3.28
N LEU A 173 2.24 -3.25 -2.95
CA LEU A 173 2.82 -3.17 -1.60
C LEU A 173 3.48 -1.82 -1.31
N ALA A 174 3.67 -0.95 -2.30
CA ALA A 174 4.35 0.33 -2.12
C ALA A 174 3.77 1.26 -1.03
N PRO A 175 2.43 1.33 -0.80
CA PRO A 175 1.89 2.08 0.34
C PRO A 175 2.40 1.58 1.70
N LEU A 176 2.75 0.29 1.80
CA LEU A 176 3.35 -0.30 3.01
C LEU A 176 4.86 0.01 3.15
N ARG A 177 5.45 0.77 2.22
CA ARG A 177 6.83 1.28 2.29
C ARG A 177 6.88 2.78 2.57
N ALA A 178 5.74 3.38 2.94
CA ALA A 178 5.67 4.77 3.36
C ALA A 178 6.26 4.95 4.78
N PRO A 179 6.84 6.13 5.11
CA PRO A 179 7.45 6.39 6.42
C PRO A 179 6.51 6.29 7.63
N LEU A 180 5.19 6.25 7.43
CA LEU A 180 4.19 6.10 8.50
C LEU A 180 4.04 4.64 8.96
N ILE A 181 4.61 3.70 8.23
CA ILE A 181 4.54 2.26 8.52
C ILE A 181 5.65 1.91 9.51
N PRO A 182 5.35 1.17 10.59
CA PRO A 182 6.40 0.75 11.51
C PRO A 182 7.40 -0.18 10.81
N MET A 183 8.69 0.16 10.86
CA MET A 183 9.78 -0.59 10.24
C MET A 183 9.52 -0.83 8.74
N GLU A 184 9.20 0.23 7.99
CA GLU A 184 8.80 0.14 6.58
C GLU A 184 9.90 -0.45 5.68
N HIS A 185 11.17 -0.32 6.09
CA HIS A 185 12.32 -0.92 5.42
C HIS A 185 12.29 -2.47 5.44
N CYS A 186 11.53 -3.07 6.35
CA CYS A 186 11.32 -4.52 6.43
C CYS A 186 10.21 -5.05 5.52
N THR A 187 9.36 -4.19 4.93
CA THR A 187 8.18 -4.62 4.16
C THR A 187 8.53 -5.59 3.03
N THR A 188 9.50 -5.26 2.16
CA THR A 188 9.89 -6.14 1.03
C THR A 188 10.66 -7.38 1.48
N ARG A 189 11.27 -7.38 2.66
CA ARG A 189 11.96 -8.57 3.18
C ARG A 189 10.96 -9.56 3.79
N PHE A 190 9.85 -9.04 4.33
CA PHE A 190 8.80 -9.81 4.97
C PHE A 190 7.86 -10.48 3.97
N PHE A 191 7.45 -9.76 2.91
CA PHE A 191 6.59 -10.27 1.83
C PHE A 191 7.39 -10.98 0.74
#